data_AF-A0A563EW78-F1
#
_entry.id   AF-A0A563EW78-F1
#
_cell.length_a   1.000
_cell.length_b   1.000
_cell.length_c   1.000
_cell.angle_alpha   90.00
_cell.angle_beta   90.00
_cell.angle_gamma   90.00
#
_symmetry.space_group_name_H-M   'P 1'
#
loop_
_entity.id
_entity.type
_entity.pdbx_description
1 polymer ?
#
loop_
_entity_poly.entity_id
_entity_poly.type
_entity_poly.pdbx_seq_one_letter_code
_entity_poly.pdbx_strand_id
1 'polypeptide(L)'
;MAHFATQAANAESEAEAEAFLGALIPLAAKVLPKAMPVIRKFGPQLIKGVAKVGRQLWNRPETRQLVKAVPSAVLKTAGDLAGQWADGKDISARRAIGTFGKNMADTLGAGKSDAVRATNQLNRRH
;
A
#
# COMPACT_ATOMS: atom_id res chain seq x y z
N MET A 1 -9.10 8.08 -4.86
CA MET A 1 -8.12 7.42 -3.95
C MET A 1 -7.43 8.40 -3.02
N ALA A 2 -6.95 9.57 -3.49
CA ALA A 2 -6.32 10.59 -2.63
C ALA A 2 -7.15 10.98 -1.40
N HIS A 3 -8.46 11.19 -1.58
CA HIS A 3 -9.39 11.48 -0.49
C HIS A 3 -9.38 10.46 0.65
N PHE A 4 -9.33 9.16 0.33
CA PHE A 4 -9.27 8.08 1.33
C PHE A 4 -7.95 8.07 2.11
N ALA A 5 -6.83 8.42 1.48
CA ALA A 5 -5.57 8.54 2.21
C ALA A 5 -5.50 9.79 3.08
N THR A 6 -6.12 10.89 2.66
CA THR A 6 -6.29 12.07 3.53
C THR A 6 -7.17 11.73 4.74
N GLN A 7 -8.29 11.03 4.53
CA GLN A 7 -9.14 10.56 5.64
C GLN A 7 -8.38 9.59 6.54
N ALA A 8 -7.61 8.64 5.99
CA ALA A 8 -6.79 7.73 6.79
C ALA A 8 -5.72 8.46 7.63
N ALA A 9 -5.07 9.49 7.07
CA ALA A 9 -4.07 10.27 7.79
C ALA A 9 -4.68 11.06 8.96
N ASN A 10 -5.93 11.52 8.80
CA ASN A 10 -6.66 12.34 9.77
C ASN A 10 -7.63 11.54 10.63
N ALA A 11 -7.73 10.23 10.45
CA ALA A 11 -8.65 9.36 11.17
C ALA A 11 -8.50 9.54 12.69
N GLU A 12 -9.61 9.42 13.40
CA GLU A 12 -9.68 9.54 14.85
C GLU A 12 -9.27 8.22 15.54
N SER A 13 -9.29 7.12 14.80
CA SER A 13 -8.91 5.80 15.29
C SER A 13 -8.11 4.97 14.27
N GLU A 14 -7.39 3.98 14.81
CA GLU A 14 -6.68 2.97 14.01
C GLU A 14 -7.64 2.19 13.09
N ALA A 15 -8.80 1.78 13.62
CA ALA A 15 -9.80 1.03 12.85
C ALA A 15 -10.36 1.84 11.67
N GLU A 16 -10.58 3.14 11.87
CA GLU A 16 -11.03 4.05 10.83
C GLU A 16 -9.95 4.24 9.74
N ALA A 17 -8.69 4.45 10.15
CA ALA A 17 -7.58 4.55 9.20
C ALA A 17 -7.48 3.30 8.31
N GLU A 18 -7.60 2.11 8.91
CA GLU A 18 -7.57 0.83 8.18
C GLU A 18 -8.74 0.63 7.25
N ALA A 19 -9.94 1.04 7.63
CA ALA A 19 -11.11 0.96 6.77
C ALA A 19 -10.87 1.79 5.49
N PHE A 20 -10.36 3.01 5.62
CA PHE A 20 -10.05 3.86 4.48
C PHE A 20 -8.94 3.27 3.60
N LEU A 21 -7.90 2.72 4.21
CA LEU A 21 -6.77 2.14 3.49
C LEU A 21 -7.15 0.83 2.79
N GLY A 22 -7.97 -0.01 3.43
CA GLY A 22 -8.50 -1.24 2.83
C GLY A 22 -9.37 -0.96 1.60
N ALA A 23 -10.16 0.11 1.63
CA ALA A 23 -10.98 0.54 0.48
C ALA A 23 -10.15 0.91 -0.76
N LEU A 24 -8.86 1.18 -0.62
CA LEU A 24 -7.98 1.48 -1.77
C LEU A 24 -7.84 0.29 -2.73
N ILE A 25 -7.94 -0.95 -2.25
CA ILE A 25 -7.78 -2.15 -3.09
C ILE A 25 -8.90 -2.28 -4.14
N PRO A 26 -10.19 -2.31 -3.77
CA PRO A 26 -11.27 -2.36 -4.77
C PRO A 26 -11.32 -1.08 -5.62
N LEU A 27 -10.92 0.08 -5.08
CA LEU A 27 -10.81 1.31 -5.88
C LEU A 27 -9.72 1.20 -6.95
N ALA A 28 -8.58 0.59 -6.65
CA ALA A 28 -7.53 0.35 -7.63
C ALA A 28 -8.00 -0.52 -8.79
N ALA A 29 -8.87 -1.51 -8.53
CA ALA A 29 -9.49 -2.32 -9.59
C ALA A 29 -10.44 -1.53 -10.49
N LYS A 30 -11.09 -0.48 -9.95
CA LYS A 30 -11.93 0.44 -10.74
C LYS A 30 -11.07 1.36 -11.62
N VAL A 31 -9.94 1.82 -11.10
CA VAL A 31 -8.99 2.68 -11.85
C VAL A 31 -8.26 1.87 -12.92
N LEU A 32 -7.86 0.63 -12.60
CA LEU A 32 -7.15 -0.27 -13.50
C LEU A 32 -7.92 -1.59 -13.67
N PRO A 33 -8.90 -1.66 -14.59
CA PRO A 33 -9.72 -2.85 -14.80
C PRO A 33 -8.92 -4.11 -15.13
N LYS A 34 -7.75 -3.98 -15.77
CA LYS A 34 -6.85 -5.11 -16.06
C LYS A 34 -6.33 -5.82 -14.80
N ALA A 35 -6.32 -5.14 -13.65
CA ALA A 35 -5.95 -5.73 -12.37
C ALA A 35 -7.11 -6.48 -11.69
N MET A 36 -8.34 -6.45 -12.24
CA MET A 36 -9.51 -7.07 -11.63
C MET A 36 -9.34 -8.57 -11.32
N PRO A 37 -8.78 -9.42 -12.22
CA PRO A 37 -8.62 -10.85 -11.92
C PRO A 37 -7.71 -11.09 -10.71
N VAL A 38 -6.58 -10.40 -10.66
CA VAL A 38 -5.59 -10.55 -9.59
C VAL A 38 -6.10 -9.93 -8.28
N ILE A 39 -6.81 -8.81 -8.33
CA ILE A 39 -7.44 -8.20 -7.15
C ILE A 39 -8.60 -9.05 -6.62
N ARG A 40 -9.39 -9.70 -7.48
CA ARG A 40 -10.42 -10.65 -7.03
C ARG A 40 -9.79 -11.85 -6.30
N LYS A 41 -8.67 -12.37 -6.81
CA LYS A 41 -8.00 -13.53 -6.23
C LYS A 41 -7.25 -13.22 -4.93
N PHE A 42 -6.57 -12.07 -4.85
CA PHE A 42 -5.69 -11.72 -3.72
C PHE A 42 -6.14 -10.50 -2.91
N GLY A 43 -7.32 -9.97 -3.20
CA GLY A 43 -7.89 -8.78 -2.57
C GLY A 43 -7.90 -8.84 -1.05
N PRO A 44 -8.42 -9.91 -0.41
CA PRO A 44 -8.43 -10.01 1.05
C PRO A 44 -7.04 -9.91 1.68
N GLN A 45 -6.01 -10.52 1.06
CA GLN A 45 -4.64 -10.48 1.56
C GLN A 45 -3.99 -9.11 1.32
N LEU A 46 -4.26 -8.49 0.18
CA LEU A 46 -3.82 -7.12 -0.12
C LEU A 46 -4.45 -6.10 0.82
N ILE A 47 -5.75 -6.21 1.12
CA ILE A 47 -6.45 -5.35 2.08
C ILE A 47 -5.77 -5.44 3.45
N LYS A 48 -5.55 -6.66 3.96
CA LYS A 48 -4.85 -6.88 5.24
C LYS A 48 -3.42 -6.33 5.22
N GLY A 49 -2.68 -6.53 4.12
CA GLY A 49 -1.32 -6.03 3.97
C GLY A 49 -1.25 -4.50 3.96
N VAL A 50 -2.12 -3.85 3.20
CA VAL A 50 -2.23 -2.39 3.12
C VAL A 50 -2.66 -1.80 4.46
N ALA A 51 -3.68 -2.37 5.10
CA ALA A 51 -4.13 -1.95 6.43
C ALA A 51 -3.00 -2.05 7.46
N LYS A 52 -2.26 -3.17 7.49
CA LYS A 52 -1.13 -3.35 8.41
C LYS A 52 -0.01 -2.34 8.21
N VAL A 53 0.39 -2.09 6.96
CA VAL A 53 1.45 -1.10 6.67
C VAL A 53 0.97 0.31 6.99
N GLY A 54 -0.24 0.66 6.60
CA GLY A 54 -0.77 2.00 6.89
C GLY A 54 -0.99 2.24 8.38
N ARG A 55 -1.43 1.23 9.15
CA ARG A 55 -1.44 1.26 10.63
C ARG A 55 -0.07 1.60 11.20
N GLN A 56 0.98 0.91 10.74
CA GLN A 56 2.35 1.15 11.21
C GLN A 56 2.83 2.57 10.91
N LEU A 57 2.45 3.13 9.77
CA LEU A 57 2.76 4.52 9.42
C LEU A 57 1.97 5.51 10.27
N TRP A 58 0.67 5.23 10.47
CA TRP A 58 -0.25 6.10 11.17
C TRP A 58 0.03 6.18 12.68
N ASN A 59 0.37 5.05 13.31
CA ASN A 59 0.64 4.95 14.75
C ASN A 59 1.89 5.71 15.23
N ARG A 60 2.69 6.28 14.31
CA ARG A 60 3.90 7.04 14.63
C ARG A 60 3.78 8.46 14.08
N PRO A 61 3.85 9.50 14.92
CA PRO A 61 3.72 10.89 14.49
C PRO A 61 4.66 11.24 13.32
N GLU A 62 5.89 10.73 13.35
CA GLU A 62 6.95 11.01 12.37
C GLU A 62 6.65 10.42 10.99
N THR A 63 5.88 9.32 10.93
CA THR A 63 5.55 8.63 9.67
C THR A 63 4.08 8.78 9.28
N ARG A 64 3.26 9.43 10.09
CA ARG A 64 1.81 9.57 9.85
C ARG A 64 1.50 10.24 8.52
N GLN A 65 2.29 11.23 8.13
CA GLN A 65 2.12 11.89 6.83
C GLN A 65 2.40 10.97 5.64
N LEU A 66 3.21 9.92 5.82
CA LEU A 66 3.54 8.94 4.78
C LEU A 66 2.35 8.07 4.37
N VAL A 67 1.27 8.05 5.16
CA VAL A 67 0.00 7.41 4.78
C VAL A 67 -0.53 7.96 3.46
N LYS A 68 -0.23 9.24 3.14
CA LYS A 68 -0.60 9.88 1.87
C LYS A 68 0.04 9.23 0.64
N ALA A 69 1.15 8.48 0.81
CA ALA A 69 1.82 7.77 -0.28
C ALA A 69 1.18 6.41 -0.63
N VAL A 70 0.33 5.87 0.27
CA VAL A 70 -0.25 4.53 0.11
C VAL A 70 -1.07 4.39 -1.18
N PRO A 71 -1.92 5.35 -1.61
CA PRO A 71 -2.65 5.24 -2.87
C PRO A 71 -1.76 4.99 -4.09
N SER A 72 -0.64 5.72 -4.18
CA SER A 72 0.29 5.59 -5.31
C SER A 72 0.95 4.22 -5.31
N ALA A 73 1.39 3.73 -4.14
CA ALA A 73 1.95 2.39 -4.00
C ALA A 73 0.92 1.30 -4.35
N VAL A 74 -0.35 1.45 -3.93
CA VAL A 74 -1.43 0.53 -4.27
C VAL A 74 -1.70 0.50 -5.78
N LEU A 75 -1.77 1.66 -6.45
CA LEU A 75 -1.98 1.72 -7.90
C LEU A 75 -0.82 1.08 -8.67
N LYS A 76 0.43 1.37 -8.30
CA LYS A 76 1.60 0.75 -8.91
C LYS A 76 1.59 -0.76 -8.72
N THR A 77 1.20 -1.22 -7.54
CA THR A 77 1.05 -2.66 -7.24
C THR A 77 -0.02 -3.32 -8.11
N ALA A 78 -1.18 -2.66 -8.28
CA ALA A 78 -2.21 -3.17 -9.18
C ALA A 78 -1.70 -3.29 -10.62
N GLY A 79 -0.93 -2.30 -11.10
CA GLY A 79 -0.25 -2.31 -12.39
C GLY A 79 0.72 -3.48 -12.56
N ASP A 80 1.65 -3.62 -11.61
CA ASP A 80 2.66 -4.68 -11.65
C ASP A 80 2.02 -6.08 -11.60
N LEU A 81 1.02 -6.26 -10.73
CA LEU A 81 0.33 -7.54 -10.61
C LEU A 81 -0.53 -7.84 -11.84
N ALA A 82 -1.14 -6.84 -12.48
CA ALA A 82 -1.85 -7.02 -13.74
C ALA A 82 -0.90 -7.45 -14.85
N GLY A 83 0.28 -6.82 -14.96
CA GLY A 83 1.32 -7.21 -15.91
C GLY A 83 1.80 -8.64 -15.67
N GLN A 84 2.19 -8.97 -14.43
CA GLN A 84 2.63 -10.32 -14.06
C GLN A 84 1.55 -11.38 -14.35
N TRP A 85 0.29 -11.05 -14.11
CA TRP A 85 -0.84 -11.95 -14.38
C TRP A 85 -1.02 -12.19 -15.88
N ALA A 86 -0.94 -11.12 -16.68
CA ALA A 86 -1.03 -11.21 -18.14
C ALA A 86 0.14 -12.01 -18.74
N ASP A 87 1.33 -11.90 -18.14
CA ASP A 87 2.52 -12.68 -18.51
C ASP A 87 2.44 -14.16 -18.07
N GLY A 88 1.34 -14.59 -17.44
CA GLY A 88 1.16 -15.96 -16.95
C GLY A 88 2.05 -16.32 -15.75
N LYS A 89 2.61 -15.35 -15.04
CA LYS A 89 3.45 -15.61 -13.87
C LYS A 89 2.60 -16.18 -12.75
N ASP A 90 3.16 -17.16 -12.03
CA ASP A 90 2.51 -17.66 -10.82
C ASP A 90 2.57 -16.60 -9.72
N ILE A 91 1.39 -16.01 -9.43
CA ILE A 91 1.23 -15.03 -8.37
C ILE A 91 0.72 -15.75 -7.13
N SER A 92 1.45 -15.63 -6.03
CA SER A 92 1.01 -16.04 -4.70
C SER A 92 0.64 -14.82 -3.85
N ALA A 93 -0.11 -15.03 -2.77
CA ALA A 93 -0.43 -13.96 -1.82
C ALA A 93 0.84 -13.29 -1.23
N ARG A 94 1.88 -14.09 -0.95
CA ARG A 94 3.18 -13.59 -0.48
C ARG A 94 3.83 -12.67 -1.52
N ARG A 95 3.80 -13.05 -2.80
CA ARG A 95 4.33 -12.23 -3.90
C ARG A 95 3.52 -10.95 -4.10
N ALA A 96 2.18 -11.02 -4.01
CA ALA A 96 1.31 -9.85 -4.10
C ALA A 96 1.61 -8.82 -3.00
N ILE A 97 1.71 -9.26 -1.74
CA ILE A 97 2.08 -8.42 -0.60
C ILE A 97 3.53 -7.90 -0.74
N GLY A 98 4.47 -8.74 -1.18
CA GLY A 98 5.85 -8.33 -1.43
C GLY A 98 5.97 -7.25 -2.50
N THR A 99 5.16 -7.33 -3.56
CA THR A 99 5.07 -6.31 -4.61
C THR A 99 4.57 -4.97 -4.04
N PHE A 100 3.55 -5.02 -3.16
CA PHE A 100 3.10 -3.83 -2.43
C PHE A 100 4.20 -3.23 -1.55
N GLY A 101 4.88 -4.04 -0.74
CA GLY A 101 5.96 -3.58 0.12
C GLY A 101 7.10 -2.92 -0.67
N LYS A 102 7.49 -3.51 -1.80
CA LYS A 102 8.48 -2.92 -2.73
C LYS A 102 8.00 -1.58 -3.26
N ASN A 103 6.79 -1.52 -3.82
CA ASN A 103 6.24 -0.27 -4.37
C ASN A 103 6.05 0.82 -3.32
N MET A 104 5.75 0.43 -2.08
CA MET A 104 5.70 1.37 -0.97
C MET A 104 7.10 1.91 -0.65
N ALA A 105 8.10 1.04 -0.53
CA ALA A 105 9.48 1.45 -0.29
C ALA A 105 10.03 2.34 -1.43
N ASP A 106 9.68 2.05 -2.68
CA ASP A 106 10.03 2.86 -3.85
C ASP A 106 9.32 4.22 -3.82
N THR A 107 8.04 4.27 -3.44
CA THR A 107 7.27 5.53 -3.39
C THR A 107 7.78 6.43 -2.27
N LEU A 108 8.04 5.86 -1.09
CA LEU A 108 8.73 6.56 -0.01
C LEU A 108 10.13 6.97 -0.45
N GLY A 109 10.77 6.07 -1.22
CA GLY A 109 12.07 6.13 -1.89
C GLY A 109 12.26 7.27 -2.88
N ALA A 110 11.21 7.61 -3.62
CA ALA A 110 11.22 8.70 -4.59
C ALA A 110 10.97 10.06 -3.91
N GLY A 111 10.41 10.08 -2.69
CA GLY A 111 10.28 11.27 -1.84
C GLY A 111 11.49 11.54 -0.92
N LYS A 112 12.61 10.85 -1.13
CA LYS A 112 13.78 10.74 -0.23
C LYS A 112 14.83 11.84 -0.40
N SER A 113 14.47 13.10 -0.27
CA SER A 113 15.42 14.05 0.32
C SER A 113 15.30 14.06 1.85
N ASP A 114 14.10 13.84 2.42
CA ASP A 114 13.90 14.01 3.88
C ASP A 114 13.46 12.73 4.63
N ALA A 115 12.77 11.77 3.99
CA ALA A 115 12.19 10.59 4.68
C ALA A 115 13.14 9.37 4.85
N VAL A 116 14.30 9.35 4.17
CA VAL A 116 15.27 8.21 4.20
C VAL A 116 15.82 7.97 5.59
N ARG A 117 16.01 9.06 6.35
CA ARG A 117 16.68 9.00 7.65
C ARG A 117 15.83 8.27 8.68
N ALA A 118 14.50 8.39 8.59
CA ALA A 118 13.58 7.72 9.52
C ALA A 118 13.49 6.21 9.27
N THR A 119 13.58 5.75 8.02
CA THR A 119 13.46 4.32 7.69
C THR A 119 14.73 3.52 7.98
N ASN A 120 15.90 4.13 7.84
CA ASN A 120 17.18 3.47 8.18
C ASN A 120 17.34 3.20 9.68
N GLN A 121 16.57 3.87 10.56
CA GLN A 121 16.53 3.54 11.99
C GLN A 121 15.70 2.28 12.29
N LEU A 122 14.73 1.90 11.44
CA LEU A 122 13.89 0.72 11.65
C LEU A 122 14.59 -0.60 11.25
N ASN A 123 15.56 -0.54 10.33
CA ASN A 123 16.37 -1.70 9.91
C ASN A 123 17.57 -1.99 10.84
N ARG A 124 17.77 -1.24 11.93
CA ARG A 124 18.87 -1.43 12.88
C ARG A 124 18.43 -2.00 14.24
N ARG A 125 17.16 -2.36 14.41
CA ARG A 125 16.63 -2.89 15.67
C ARG A 125 15.82 -4.17 15.48
N HIS A 126 16.37 -5.12 14.73
CA HIS A 126 16.07 -6.55 14.82
C HIS A 126 17.27 -7.32 14.28
#